data_AF-A0A8J2M491-F1
#
_entry.id   AF-A0A8J2M491-F1
#
_cell.length_a   1.000
_cell.length_b   1.000
_cell.length_c   1.000
_cell.angle_alpha   90.00
_cell.angle_beta   90.00
_cell.angle_gamma   90.00
#
_symmetry.space_group_name_H-M   'P 1'
#
loop_
_entity.id
_entity.type
_entity.pdbx_description
1 polymer ?
#
loop_
_entity_poly.entity_id
_entity_poly.type
_entity_poly.pdbx_seq_one_letter_code
_entity_poly.pdbx_strand_id
1 'polypeptide(L)'
;MQVDQVERPSVPVHLTQEDSQTSQISDAEEHMQFYETRMQKRVKEFVNYCNRTSIEALIAQYEKIQSIKPSKAKAFIGMLPVNYHKNRYNDVYCLDSSRVILHHRVADYIHANYVRHKVLQNDFILTQAPLPNTVNDFWEMIWQERSGLIFMLCKYVEEQKVKCAEYLPTLQTRAIIHAGIRIELRERNKSKNGDIIITQLLLSRGNVNLTVMHYQWISWVDKQVPINDYKTPFYLLKKSRISPTCTVVHCSAGIGRSGTLVAIELCLMQLVAGNELVVSDMVAYMRQKRAQSVQTKEQYLYIFRALLDFAVSNHIICARKINPFVERYQQICHFDET
;
A
#
# COMPACT_ATOMS: atom_id res chain seq x y z
N MET A 1 -79.13 4.21 11.06
CA MET A 1 -79.23 2.74 11.21
C MET A 1 -79.08 2.11 9.84
N GLN A 2 -78.13 1.19 9.70
CA GLN A 2 -77.92 0.16 8.65
C GLN A 2 -78.07 0.54 7.16
N VAL A 3 -76.97 0.57 6.41
CA VAL A 3 -76.42 -0.45 5.46
C VAL A 3 -77.23 -0.57 4.15
N ASP A 4 -76.63 -0.17 3.02
CA ASP A 4 -76.48 -1.04 1.85
C ASP A 4 -75.46 -0.50 0.82
N GLN A 5 -74.86 -1.46 0.10
CA GLN A 5 -73.63 -1.42 -0.70
C GLN A 5 -73.78 -0.79 -2.09
N VAL A 6 -72.68 -0.22 -2.63
CA VAL A 6 -72.36 -0.21 -4.08
C VAL A 6 -70.85 -0.38 -4.28
N GLU A 7 -70.49 -1.25 -5.23
CA GLU A 7 -69.17 -1.79 -5.58
C GLU A 7 -68.15 -0.80 -6.17
N ARG A 8 -66.85 -1.15 -6.06
CA ARG A 8 -65.71 -0.57 -6.79
C ARG A 8 -65.52 -1.26 -8.15
N PRO A 9 -64.88 -0.58 -9.12
CA PRO A 9 -63.95 -1.22 -10.04
C PRO A 9 -62.48 -1.00 -9.62
N SER A 10 -61.74 -2.09 -9.76
CA SER A 10 -60.32 -2.32 -9.53
C SER A 10 -59.41 -1.82 -10.66
N VAL A 11 -58.23 -1.31 -10.31
CA VAL A 11 -57.00 -1.54 -11.11
C VAL A 11 -55.84 -1.81 -10.14
N PRO A 12 -55.17 -2.97 -10.20
CA PRO A 12 -53.93 -3.21 -9.50
C PRO A 12 -52.76 -2.71 -10.38
N VAL A 13 -52.03 -1.69 -9.90
CA VAL A 13 -50.68 -1.44 -10.42
C VAL A 13 -49.78 -2.50 -9.79
N HIS A 14 -49.64 -3.63 -10.47
CA HIS A 14 -48.57 -4.59 -10.19
C HIS A 14 -47.27 -3.96 -10.69
N LEU A 15 -46.53 -3.30 -9.79
CA LEU A 15 -45.08 -3.18 -9.93
C LEU A 15 -44.50 -4.54 -9.57
N THR A 16 -44.24 -5.35 -10.58
CA THR A 16 -43.54 -6.63 -10.47
C THR A 16 -42.11 -6.36 -9.95
N GLN A 17 -41.68 -7.14 -8.95
CA GLN A 17 -40.35 -7.05 -8.36
C GLN A 17 -39.22 -7.24 -9.40
N GLU A 18 -39.51 -7.82 -10.56
CA GLU A 18 -38.57 -8.04 -11.66
C GLU A 18 -38.15 -6.74 -12.37
N ASP A 19 -39.07 -5.80 -12.65
CA ASP A 19 -38.73 -4.53 -13.32
C ASP A 19 -37.82 -3.64 -12.47
N SER A 20 -37.96 -3.72 -11.14
CA SER A 20 -37.10 -2.98 -10.20
C SER A 20 -35.69 -3.55 -10.08
N GLN A 21 -35.50 -4.86 -10.30
CA GLN A 21 -34.19 -5.49 -10.29
C GLN A 21 -33.48 -5.28 -11.62
N THR A 22 -34.19 -5.34 -12.75
CA THR A 22 -33.61 -5.09 -14.07
C THR A 22 -33.17 -3.63 -14.24
N SER A 23 -33.94 -2.66 -13.72
CA SER A 23 -33.53 -1.24 -13.72
C SER A 23 -32.33 -0.96 -12.82
N GLN A 24 -32.26 -1.60 -11.64
CA GLN A 24 -31.11 -1.44 -10.73
C GLN A 24 -29.83 -2.07 -11.30
N ILE A 25 -29.96 -3.17 -12.03
CA ILE A 25 -28.84 -3.82 -12.75
C ILE A 25 -28.38 -2.94 -13.92
N SER A 26 -29.30 -2.38 -14.72
CA SER A 26 -28.93 -1.47 -15.82
C SER A 26 -28.26 -0.19 -15.30
N ASP A 27 -28.78 0.39 -14.21
CA ASP A 27 -28.19 1.59 -13.59
C ASP A 27 -26.80 1.29 -13.02
N ALA A 28 -26.59 0.11 -12.43
CA ALA A 28 -25.28 -0.32 -11.92
C ALA A 28 -24.27 -0.58 -13.05
N GLU A 29 -24.71 -1.18 -14.16
CA GLU A 29 -23.90 -1.42 -15.36
C GLU A 29 -23.51 -0.11 -16.04
N GLU A 30 -24.45 0.82 -16.24
CA GLU A 30 -24.17 2.14 -16.80
C GLU A 30 -23.22 2.94 -15.90
N HIS A 31 -23.43 2.91 -14.59
CA HIS A 31 -22.56 3.57 -13.63
C HIS A 31 -21.14 2.96 -13.67
N MET A 32 -21.02 1.64 -13.72
CA MET A 32 -19.73 0.95 -13.82
C MET A 32 -19.01 1.27 -15.15
N GLN A 33 -19.73 1.29 -16.27
CA GLN A 33 -19.21 1.66 -17.58
C GLN A 33 -18.77 3.13 -17.63
N PHE A 34 -19.49 4.01 -16.95
CA PHE A 34 -19.11 5.42 -16.80
C PHE A 34 -17.81 5.58 -16.01
N TYR A 35 -17.65 4.91 -14.86
CA TYR A 35 -16.39 4.91 -14.11
C TYR A 35 -15.24 4.36 -14.93
N GLU A 36 -15.46 3.24 -15.62
CA GLU A 36 -14.44 2.63 -16.45
C GLU A 36 -14.00 3.58 -17.56
N THR A 37 -14.93 4.23 -18.24
CA THR A 37 -14.65 5.21 -19.29
C THR A 37 -13.85 6.41 -18.74
N ARG A 38 -14.22 6.91 -17.56
CA ARG A 38 -13.53 8.05 -16.91
C ARG A 38 -12.11 7.68 -16.48
N MET A 39 -11.93 6.50 -15.88
CA MET A 39 -10.61 5.96 -15.52
C MET A 39 -9.74 5.81 -16.78
N GLN A 40 -10.26 5.16 -17.82
CA GLN A 40 -9.53 4.95 -19.08
C GLN A 40 -9.10 6.28 -19.71
N LYS A 41 -9.95 7.31 -19.68
CA LYS A 41 -9.59 8.68 -20.11
C LYS A 41 -8.41 9.23 -19.31
N ARG A 42 -8.45 9.16 -17.97
CA ARG A 42 -7.36 9.65 -17.10
C ARG A 42 -6.06 8.89 -17.30
N VAL A 43 -6.13 7.57 -17.49
CA VAL A 43 -4.96 6.75 -17.81
C VAL A 43 -4.35 7.16 -19.15
N LYS A 44 -5.17 7.39 -20.19
CA LYS A 44 -4.71 7.88 -21.51
C LYS A 44 -4.03 9.25 -21.40
N GLU A 45 -4.60 10.18 -20.63
CA GLU A 45 -4.00 11.50 -20.34
C GLU A 45 -2.64 11.36 -19.63
N PHE A 46 -2.56 10.49 -18.62
CA PHE A 46 -1.32 10.20 -17.90
C PHE A 46 -0.24 9.62 -18.82
N VAL A 47 -0.59 8.68 -19.71
CA VAL A 47 0.35 8.12 -20.70
C VAL A 47 0.87 9.20 -21.64
N ASN A 48 0.01 10.10 -22.10
CA ASN A 48 0.42 11.23 -22.94
C ASN A 48 1.35 12.19 -22.18
N TYR A 49 1.08 12.45 -20.90
CA TYR A 49 1.96 13.23 -20.04
C TYR A 49 3.35 12.59 -19.90
N CYS A 50 3.42 11.27 -19.63
CA CYS A 50 4.68 10.54 -19.55
C CYS A 50 5.49 10.58 -20.84
N ASN A 51 4.82 10.54 -22.00
CA ASN A 51 5.50 10.61 -23.30
C ASN A 51 6.01 12.01 -23.64
N ARG A 52 5.30 13.07 -23.21
CA ARG A 52 5.69 14.46 -23.48
C ARG A 52 6.71 15.02 -22.48
N THR A 53 6.72 14.50 -21.27
CA THR A 53 7.62 14.96 -20.20
C THR A 53 8.96 14.22 -20.31
N SER A 54 10.08 14.95 -20.23
CA SER A 54 11.41 14.35 -20.22
C SER A 54 11.71 13.68 -18.87
N ILE A 55 12.63 12.72 -18.83
CA ILE A 55 13.00 12.06 -17.56
C ILE A 55 13.67 13.07 -16.62
N GLU A 56 14.45 14.00 -17.15
CA GLU A 56 15.12 15.07 -16.40
C GLU A 56 14.10 15.97 -15.70
N ALA A 57 12.99 16.30 -16.37
CA ALA A 57 11.91 17.07 -15.76
C ALA A 57 11.23 16.31 -14.62
N LEU A 58 11.03 14.99 -14.76
CA LEU A 58 10.50 14.14 -13.69
C LEU A 58 11.48 14.02 -12.51
N ILE A 59 12.78 13.90 -12.79
CA ILE A 59 13.82 13.90 -11.76
C ILE A 59 13.84 15.25 -11.03
N ALA A 60 13.75 16.37 -11.74
CA ALA A 60 13.69 17.70 -11.13
C ALA A 60 12.47 17.87 -10.21
N GLN A 61 11.30 17.30 -10.58
CA GLN A 61 10.14 17.24 -9.69
C GLN A 61 10.45 16.47 -8.40
N TYR A 62 11.10 15.31 -8.51
CA TYR A 62 11.52 14.52 -7.36
C TYR A 62 12.52 15.27 -6.48
N GLU A 63 13.54 15.89 -7.06
CA GLU A 63 14.57 16.67 -6.34
C GLU A 63 13.94 17.81 -5.53
N LYS A 64 12.95 18.52 -6.10
CA LYS A 64 12.18 19.54 -5.39
C LYS A 64 11.49 18.95 -4.16
N ILE A 65 10.85 17.79 -4.26
CA ILE A 65 10.19 17.13 -3.12
C ILE A 65 11.21 16.61 -2.11
N GLN A 66 12.34 16.06 -2.59
CA GLN A 66 13.40 15.49 -1.77
C GLN A 66 14.08 16.56 -0.90
N SER A 67 14.18 17.79 -1.42
CA SER A 67 14.72 18.95 -0.72
C SER A 67 13.89 19.35 0.51
N ILE A 68 12.59 19.00 0.53
CA ILE A 68 11.70 19.26 1.67
C ILE A 68 11.99 18.22 2.76
N LYS A 69 12.62 18.68 3.84
CA LYS A 69 12.85 17.89 5.05
C LYS A 69 11.84 18.29 6.13
N PRO A 70 11.30 17.33 6.90
CA PRO A 70 10.48 17.68 8.05
C PRO A 70 11.34 18.40 9.09
N SER A 71 10.77 19.39 9.78
CA SER A 71 11.40 19.99 10.94
C SER A 71 11.45 18.98 12.09
N LYS A 72 12.53 18.99 12.88
CA LYS A 72 12.66 18.14 14.09
C LYS A 72 11.45 18.28 15.05
N ALA A 73 10.87 19.49 15.14
CA ALA A 73 9.67 19.76 15.94
C ALA A 73 8.42 18.97 15.50
N LYS A 74 8.35 18.47 14.26
CA LYS A 74 7.25 17.64 13.76
C LYS A 74 7.46 16.14 14.01
N ALA A 75 8.63 15.76 14.51
CA ALA A 75 9.02 14.38 14.79
C ALA A 75 9.60 14.26 16.21
N PHE A 76 9.13 15.12 17.11
CA PHE A 76 9.69 15.33 18.44
C PHE A 76 9.65 14.04 19.27
N ILE A 77 8.54 13.28 19.23
CA ILE A 77 8.38 12.07 20.05
C ILE A 77 9.41 11.01 19.68
N GLY A 78 9.59 10.75 18.38
CA GLY A 78 10.60 9.81 17.90
C GLY A 78 12.03 10.26 18.18
N MET A 79 12.23 11.56 18.40
CA MET A 79 13.54 12.17 18.71
C MET A 79 13.81 12.34 20.22
N LEU A 80 12.92 11.88 21.10
CA LEU A 80 13.21 11.87 22.52
C LEU A 80 14.32 10.83 22.82
N PRO A 81 15.29 11.13 23.72
CA PRO A 81 16.36 10.19 24.06
C PRO A 81 15.87 8.81 24.50
N VAL A 82 14.74 8.75 25.22
CA VAL A 82 14.09 7.51 25.64
C VAL A 82 13.64 6.64 24.46
N ASN A 83 13.44 7.21 23.27
CA ASN A 83 12.97 6.50 22.07
C ASN A 83 14.06 6.22 21.02
N TYR A 84 15.27 6.76 21.17
CA TYR A 84 16.35 6.58 20.19
C TYR A 84 16.67 5.12 19.88
N HIS A 85 16.71 4.27 20.91
CA HIS A 85 16.98 2.84 20.75
C HIS A 85 15.85 2.08 20.02
N LYS A 86 14.68 2.71 19.80
CA LYS A 86 13.58 2.15 19.00
C LYS A 86 13.63 2.56 17.53
N ASN A 87 14.54 3.46 17.13
CA ASN A 87 14.73 3.89 15.75
C ASN A 87 15.86 3.08 15.10
N ARG A 88 15.59 2.48 13.93
CA ARG A 88 16.63 1.77 13.17
C ARG A 88 17.65 2.73 12.58
N TYR A 89 17.21 3.93 12.20
CA TYR A 89 18.01 4.94 11.55
C TYR A 89 17.71 6.31 12.16
N ASN A 90 18.75 7.03 12.59
CA ASN A 90 18.61 8.33 13.26
C ASN A 90 18.25 9.47 12.29
N ASP A 91 18.46 9.27 10.99
CA ASP A 91 18.16 10.22 9.92
C ASP A 91 16.79 9.99 9.28
N VAL A 92 15.99 9.06 9.80
CA VAL A 92 14.61 8.78 9.37
C VAL A 92 13.64 9.29 10.42
N TYR A 93 12.76 10.20 10.01
CA TYR A 93 11.82 10.85 10.93
C TYR A 93 10.51 10.09 11.07
N CYS A 94 10.05 9.88 12.31
CA CYS A 94 8.68 9.47 12.62
C CYS A 94 7.84 10.71 12.93
N LEU A 95 6.89 11.07 12.06
CA LEU A 95 6.09 12.29 12.26
C LEU A 95 5.08 12.12 13.39
N ASP A 96 5.01 13.09 14.31
CA ASP A 96 4.12 13.02 15.47
C ASP A 96 2.65 13.06 15.07
N SER A 97 2.31 13.84 14.04
CA SER A 97 0.92 14.07 13.58
C SER A 97 0.23 12.83 13.03
N SER A 98 0.97 11.79 12.69
CA SER A 98 0.47 10.58 12.05
C SER A 98 1.06 9.31 12.65
N ARG A 99 1.83 9.38 13.73
CA ARG A 99 2.45 8.20 14.34
C ARG A 99 1.39 7.25 14.87
N VAL A 100 1.69 5.96 14.87
CA VAL A 100 0.90 4.99 15.61
C VAL A 100 1.25 5.10 17.09
N ILE A 101 0.23 5.08 17.95
CA ILE A 101 0.37 5.19 19.41
C ILE A 101 0.00 3.83 20.00
N LEU A 102 0.90 3.22 20.78
CA LEU A 102 0.63 1.95 21.45
C LEU A 102 -0.07 2.22 22.80
N HIS A 103 -1.31 1.74 22.95
CA HIS A 103 -2.15 2.04 24.12
C HIS A 103 -1.89 1.15 25.35
N HIS A 104 -1.40 -0.07 25.15
CA HIS A 104 -1.22 -1.07 26.21
C HIS A 104 0.25 -1.31 26.58
N ARG A 105 1.10 -0.31 26.39
CA ARG A 105 2.54 -0.34 26.67
C ARG A 105 2.90 0.83 27.58
N VAL A 106 3.92 0.63 28.42
CA VAL A 106 4.47 1.70 29.27
C VAL A 106 5.05 2.84 28.41
N ALA A 107 5.65 2.49 27.27
CA ALA A 107 6.11 3.44 26.26
C ALA A 107 5.22 3.32 25.01
N ASP A 108 4.61 4.43 24.60
CA ASP A 108 3.62 4.50 23.51
C ASP A 108 4.24 4.56 22.10
N TYR A 109 5.57 4.72 22.04
CA TYR A 109 6.29 4.94 20.78
C TYR A 109 6.66 3.64 20.07
N ILE A 110 6.26 3.59 18.79
CA ILE A 110 6.78 2.73 17.74
C ILE A 110 7.03 3.58 16.49
N HIS A 111 8.07 3.28 15.71
CA HIS A 111 8.42 4.05 14.51
C HIS A 111 7.53 3.70 13.30
N ALA A 112 6.23 3.95 13.42
CA ALA A 112 5.21 3.67 12.42
C ALA A 112 4.31 4.89 12.21
N ASN A 113 3.86 5.14 10.98
CA ASN A 113 2.90 6.21 10.68
C ASN A 113 1.72 5.69 9.85
N TYR A 114 0.53 6.19 10.16
CA TYR A 114 -0.64 6.02 9.31
C TYR A 114 -0.51 6.81 8.02
N VAL A 115 -0.91 6.17 6.93
CA VAL A 115 -1.13 6.78 5.62
C VAL A 115 -2.57 6.48 5.22
N ARG A 116 -3.39 7.51 5.31
CA ARG A 116 -4.82 7.49 4.93
C ARG A 116 -5.04 8.51 3.84
N HIS A 117 -5.96 8.27 2.92
CA HIS A 117 -6.38 9.26 1.93
C HIS A 117 -7.74 8.87 1.37
N LYS A 118 -8.59 9.85 1.03
CA LYS A 118 -9.97 9.61 0.59
C LYS A 118 -10.12 8.74 -0.66
N VAL A 119 -9.09 8.66 -1.51
CA VAL A 119 -9.13 7.79 -2.70
C VAL A 119 -8.71 6.35 -2.40
N LEU A 120 -8.03 6.10 -1.27
CA LEU A 120 -7.59 4.76 -0.92
C LEU A 120 -8.77 3.92 -0.44
N GLN A 121 -8.85 2.68 -0.89
CA GLN A 121 -9.85 1.70 -0.43
C GLN A 121 -9.42 1.00 0.88
N ASN A 122 -8.15 1.14 1.26
CA ASN A 122 -7.59 0.58 2.47
C ASN A 122 -6.64 1.59 3.12
N ASP A 123 -6.65 1.63 4.45
CA ASP A 123 -5.66 2.39 5.22
C ASP A 123 -4.34 1.63 5.30
N PHE A 124 -3.23 2.37 5.34
CA PHE A 124 -1.91 1.79 5.47
C PHE A 124 -1.20 2.28 6.73
N ILE A 125 -0.37 1.41 7.30
CA ILE A 125 0.67 1.78 8.26
C ILE A 125 2.02 1.50 7.62
N LEU A 126 2.84 2.55 7.46
CA LEU A 126 4.22 2.41 7.04
C LEU A 126 5.11 2.42 8.26
N THR A 127 5.92 1.37 8.43
CA THR A 127 6.81 1.21 9.58
C THR A 127 8.20 0.78 9.15
N GLN A 128 9.21 1.09 9.98
CA GLN A 128 10.52 0.45 9.84
C GLN A 128 10.39 -1.06 10.11
N ALA A 129 11.33 -1.84 9.58
CA ALA A 129 11.46 -3.24 9.94
C ALA A 129 11.79 -3.38 11.44
N PRO A 130 11.14 -4.30 12.16
CA PRO A 130 11.40 -4.53 13.57
C PRO A 130 12.88 -4.68 13.89
N LEU A 131 13.33 -4.00 14.94
CA LEU A 131 14.58 -4.27 15.67
C LEU A 131 14.32 -5.35 16.72
N PRO A 132 15.36 -6.07 17.20
CA PRO A 132 15.19 -7.09 18.25
C PRO A 132 14.42 -6.58 19.47
N ASN A 133 14.71 -5.37 19.94
CA ASN A 133 14.05 -4.72 21.08
C ASN A 133 12.66 -4.13 20.78
N THR A 134 12.20 -4.16 19.53
CA THR A 134 10.90 -3.61 19.11
C THR A 134 9.95 -4.67 18.53
N VAL A 135 10.34 -5.96 18.51
CA VAL A 135 9.46 -7.04 18.02
C VAL A 135 8.15 -7.12 18.82
N ASN A 136 8.22 -6.93 20.14
CA ASN A 136 7.02 -6.86 20.99
C ASN A 136 6.14 -5.66 20.63
N ASP A 137 6.74 -4.49 20.37
CA ASP A 137 6.00 -3.28 19.99
C ASP A 137 5.33 -3.46 18.62
N PHE A 138 6.02 -4.10 17.66
CA PHE A 138 5.47 -4.42 16.34
C PHE A 138 4.26 -5.34 16.44
N TRP A 139 4.34 -6.45 17.19
CA TRP A 139 3.21 -7.37 17.34
C TRP A 139 2.05 -6.76 18.14
N GLU A 140 2.34 -5.91 19.13
CA GLU A 140 1.28 -5.14 19.81
C GLU A 140 0.57 -4.21 18.82
N MET A 141 1.30 -3.53 17.94
CA MET A 141 0.71 -2.71 16.87
C MET A 141 -0.21 -3.52 15.95
N ILE A 142 0.27 -4.67 15.45
CA ILE A 142 -0.55 -5.54 14.59
C ILE A 142 -1.84 -5.97 15.29
N TRP A 143 -1.74 -6.35 16.56
CA TRP A 143 -2.89 -6.78 17.34
C TRP A 143 -3.87 -5.64 17.62
N GLN A 144 -3.37 -4.49 18.08
CA GLN A 144 -4.16 -3.29 18.39
C GLN A 144 -4.97 -2.83 17.18
N GLU A 145 -4.32 -2.75 16.02
CA GLU A 145 -4.93 -2.28 14.77
C GLU A 145 -5.78 -3.37 14.09
N ARG A 146 -5.79 -4.59 14.65
CA ARG A 146 -6.41 -5.79 14.06
C ARG A 146 -5.98 -6.00 12.60
N SER A 147 -4.74 -5.66 12.28
CA SER A 147 -4.22 -5.68 10.91
C SER A 147 -4.11 -7.12 10.41
N GLY A 148 -4.98 -7.49 9.48
CA GLY A 148 -5.00 -8.82 8.85
C GLY A 148 -3.95 -9.01 7.76
N LEU A 149 -3.28 -7.94 7.32
CA LEU A 149 -2.27 -7.99 6.26
C LEU A 149 -0.95 -7.32 6.65
N ILE A 150 0.16 -8.00 6.34
CA ILE A 150 1.52 -7.47 6.46
C ILE A 150 2.27 -7.67 5.14
N PHE A 151 2.81 -6.59 4.58
CA PHE A 151 3.71 -6.62 3.42
C PHE A 151 5.14 -6.29 3.88
N MET A 152 6.02 -7.30 3.83
CA MET A 152 7.45 -7.18 4.08
C MET A 152 8.20 -7.05 2.75
N LEU A 153 8.83 -5.90 2.52
CA LEU A 153 9.48 -5.56 1.26
C LEU A 153 11.01 -5.60 1.38
N CYS A 154 11.55 -6.47 2.23
CA CYS A 154 12.98 -6.68 2.37
C CYS A 154 13.29 -8.11 2.83
N LYS A 155 14.57 -8.50 2.76
CA LYS A 155 15.09 -9.68 3.46
C LYS A 155 15.50 -9.31 4.89
N TYR A 156 15.81 -10.31 5.71
CA TYR A 156 16.39 -10.06 7.04
C TYR A 156 17.80 -9.45 6.94
N VAL A 157 18.59 -9.94 5.98
CA VAL A 157 19.93 -9.46 5.67
C VAL A 157 20.04 -9.20 4.16
N GLU A 158 20.61 -8.06 3.78
CA GLU A 158 20.90 -7.68 2.40
C GLU A 158 22.29 -7.05 2.36
N GLU A 159 23.15 -7.45 1.43
CA GLU A 159 24.54 -6.96 1.33
C GLU A 159 25.29 -7.02 2.68
N GLN A 160 25.15 -8.14 3.41
CA GLN A 160 25.72 -8.35 4.75
C GLN A 160 25.24 -7.38 5.84
N LYS A 161 24.22 -6.56 5.57
CA LYS A 161 23.64 -5.62 6.53
C LYS A 161 22.29 -6.14 7.02
N VAL A 162 22.10 -6.14 8.33
CA VAL A 162 20.81 -6.47 8.96
C VAL A 162 19.78 -5.40 8.60
N LYS A 163 18.73 -5.80 7.89
CA LYS A 163 17.62 -4.93 7.48
C LYS A 163 16.38 -5.12 8.33
N CYS A 164 16.16 -6.32 8.88
CA CYS A 164 15.00 -6.67 9.69
C CYS A 164 15.39 -7.75 10.72
N ALA A 165 14.87 -7.65 11.94
CA ALA A 165 14.94 -8.75 12.90
C ALA A 165 14.00 -9.88 12.48
N GLU A 166 14.29 -11.11 12.88
CA GLU A 166 13.35 -12.22 12.74
C GLU A 166 12.20 -12.02 13.73
N TYR A 167 10.98 -11.89 13.21
CA TYR A 167 9.78 -11.67 14.02
C TYR A 167 8.69 -12.70 13.73
N LEU A 168 8.97 -13.68 12.87
CA LEU A 168 8.04 -14.73 12.45
C LEU A 168 8.48 -16.09 13.01
N PRO A 169 7.53 -16.98 13.36
CA PRO A 169 7.86 -18.37 13.65
C PRO A 169 8.48 -19.07 12.43
N THR A 170 9.36 -20.02 12.66
CA THR A 170 9.95 -20.88 11.62
C THR A 170 9.13 -22.16 11.43
N LEU A 171 9.47 -22.96 10.42
CA LEU A 171 8.85 -24.28 10.23
C LEU A 171 9.18 -25.23 11.39
N GLN A 172 10.33 -25.05 12.05
CA GLN A 172 10.76 -25.81 13.21
C GLN A 172 10.07 -25.33 14.49
N THR A 173 10.08 -24.02 14.77
CA THR A 173 9.53 -23.47 16.00
C THR A 173 8.00 -23.50 16.01
N ARG A 174 7.35 -23.36 14.84
CA ARG A 174 5.89 -23.34 14.60
C ARG A 174 5.10 -22.25 15.33
N ALA A 175 5.48 -21.82 16.52
CA ALA A 175 4.86 -20.71 17.24
C ALA A 175 5.88 -19.96 18.09
N ILE A 176 5.70 -18.64 18.21
CA ILE A 176 6.47 -17.76 19.09
C ILE A 176 5.51 -16.91 19.93
N ILE A 177 6.00 -16.34 21.03
CA ILE A 177 5.20 -15.46 21.88
C ILE A 177 5.88 -14.09 21.96
N HIS A 178 5.15 -13.05 21.57
CA HIS A 178 5.57 -11.65 21.68
C HIS A 178 4.42 -10.79 22.17
N ALA A 179 4.69 -9.85 23.08
CA ALA A 179 3.67 -9.00 23.71
C ALA A 179 2.46 -9.77 24.29
N GLY A 180 2.69 -10.98 24.81
CA GLY A 180 1.61 -11.85 25.32
C GLY A 180 0.69 -12.42 24.22
N ILE A 181 1.06 -12.26 22.95
CA ILE A 181 0.36 -12.80 21.78
C ILE A 181 1.10 -14.06 21.34
N ARG A 182 0.40 -15.18 21.27
CA ARG A 182 0.90 -16.39 20.62
C ARG A 182 0.74 -16.23 19.11
N ILE A 183 1.84 -16.29 18.36
CA ILE A 183 1.88 -16.18 16.89
C ILE A 183 2.23 -17.55 16.34
N GLU A 184 1.27 -18.23 15.74
CA GLU A 184 1.40 -19.58 15.22
C GLU A 184 1.46 -19.59 13.69
N LEU A 185 2.44 -20.30 13.14
CA LEU A 185 2.56 -20.60 11.72
C LEU A 185 1.52 -21.66 11.31
N ARG A 186 0.57 -21.27 10.46
CA ARG A 186 -0.38 -22.20 9.86
C ARG A 186 0.15 -22.75 8.54
N GLU A 187 0.48 -21.85 7.62
CA GLU A 187 0.92 -22.20 6.28
C GLU A 187 2.06 -21.29 5.82
N ARG A 188 2.98 -21.81 5.01
CA ARG A 188 4.02 -21.03 4.32
C ARG A 188 4.26 -21.57 2.92
N ASN A 189 3.99 -20.74 1.93
CA ASN A 189 4.14 -21.05 0.51
C ASN A 189 4.96 -19.98 -0.22
N LYS A 190 5.37 -20.29 -1.44
CA LYS A 190 5.89 -19.31 -2.40
C LYS A 190 4.87 -19.03 -3.50
N SER A 191 4.88 -17.83 -4.05
CA SER A 191 4.15 -17.52 -5.29
C SER A 191 4.68 -18.36 -6.46
N LYS A 192 3.89 -18.45 -7.55
CA LYS A 192 4.25 -19.25 -8.73
C LYS A 192 5.61 -18.88 -9.35
N ASN A 193 5.95 -17.60 -9.35
CA ASN A 193 7.25 -17.08 -9.80
C ASN A 193 8.35 -17.12 -8.73
N GLY A 194 8.04 -17.52 -7.49
CA GLY A 194 8.99 -17.59 -6.38
C GLY A 194 9.36 -16.25 -5.72
N ASP A 195 8.89 -15.13 -6.25
CA ASP A 195 9.23 -13.77 -5.81
C ASP A 195 8.62 -13.37 -4.46
N ILE A 196 7.55 -14.06 -4.04
CA ILE A 196 6.81 -13.73 -2.82
C ILE A 196 6.70 -14.96 -1.92
N ILE A 197 7.09 -14.83 -0.66
CA ILE A 197 6.80 -15.81 0.39
C ILE A 197 5.50 -15.40 1.08
N ILE A 198 4.51 -16.29 1.08
CA ILE A 198 3.19 -16.09 1.68
C ILE A 198 3.14 -16.93 2.95
N THR A 199 2.89 -16.30 4.09
CA THR A 199 2.81 -16.95 5.39
C THR A 199 1.47 -16.63 6.04
N GLN A 200 0.68 -17.65 6.35
CA GLN A 200 -0.54 -17.51 7.15
C GLN A 200 -0.22 -17.72 8.62
N LEU A 201 -0.64 -16.77 9.45
CA LEU A 201 -0.44 -16.77 10.89
C LEU A 201 -1.78 -16.78 11.61
N LEU A 202 -1.83 -17.49 12.74
CA LEU A 202 -2.87 -17.33 13.74
C LEU A 202 -2.27 -16.62 14.96
N LEU A 203 -2.79 -15.44 15.28
CA LEU A 203 -2.48 -14.70 16.50
C LEU A 203 -3.55 -15.01 17.54
N SER A 204 -3.14 -15.31 18.77
CA SER A 204 -4.03 -15.61 19.90
C SER A 204 -3.61 -14.84 21.15
N ARG A 205 -4.55 -14.15 21.79
CA ARG A 205 -4.36 -13.50 23.11
C ARG A 205 -5.66 -13.62 23.91
N GLY A 206 -5.61 -14.35 25.02
CA GLY A 206 -6.83 -14.73 25.75
C GLY A 206 -7.76 -15.57 24.88
N ASN A 207 -9.04 -15.19 24.81
CA ASN A 207 -10.06 -15.89 24.02
C ASN A 207 -10.26 -15.31 22.60
N VAL A 208 -9.40 -14.38 22.18
CA VAL A 208 -9.49 -13.74 20.86
C VAL A 208 -8.44 -14.34 19.95
N ASN A 209 -8.83 -14.57 18.69
CA ASN A 209 -7.95 -15.01 17.63
C ASN A 209 -8.04 -14.06 16.43
N LEU A 210 -6.91 -13.81 15.78
CA LEU A 210 -6.81 -13.04 14.53
C LEU A 210 -6.01 -13.82 13.51
N THR A 211 -6.50 -13.89 12.27
CA THR A 211 -5.73 -14.44 11.15
C THR A 211 -4.99 -13.30 10.45
N VAL A 212 -3.68 -13.49 10.26
CA VAL A 212 -2.82 -12.52 9.56
C VAL A 212 -2.17 -13.19 8.37
N MET A 213 -2.31 -12.58 7.19
CA MET A 213 -1.57 -12.97 5.99
C MET A 213 -0.35 -12.07 5.83
N HIS A 214 0.82 -12.69 5.87
CA HIS A 214 2.11 -12.03 5.67
C HIS A 214 2.66 -12.33 4.28
N TYR A 215 2.92 -11.30 3.49
CA TYR A 215 3.53 -11.39 2.16
C TYR A 215 4.93 -10.77 2.21
N GLN A 216 5.96 -11.58 1.95
CA GLN A 216 7.33 -11.10 1.82
C GLN A 216 7.73 -11.05 0.35
N TRP A 217 7.93 -9.86 -0.19
CA TRP A 217 8.50 -9.69 -1.53
C TRP A 217 10.03 -9.73 -1.44
N ILE A 218 10.64 -10.81 -1.94
CA ILE A 218 12.07 -11.10 -1.74
C ILE A 218 12.96 -10.73 -2.92
N SER A 219 12.41 -10.42 -4.10
CA SER A 219 13.20 -10.03 -5.28
C SER A 219 13.47 -8.52 -5.39
N TRP A 220 12.86 -7.68 -4.56
CA TRP A 220 13.14 -6.24 -4.54
C TRP A 220 14.41 -5.91 -3.72
N VAL A 221 15.52 -5.65 -4.41
CA VAL A 221 16.82 -5.25 -3.83
C VAL A 221 16.77 -3.85 -3.18
N ASP A 222 17.54 -3.63 -2.12
CA ASP A 222 17.55 -2.35 -1.40
C ASP A 222 17.99 -1.18 -2.26
N LYS A 223 17.37 0.00 -2.06
CA LYS A 223 17.64 1.25 -2.79
C LYS A 223 17.53 1.20 -4.32
N GLN A 224 17.19 0.04 -4.87
CA GLN A 224 16.94 -0.18 -6.29
C GLN A 224 15.42 -0.23 -6.55
N VAL A 225 15.09 -0.55 -7.78
CA VAL A 225 13.73 -0.83 -8.25
C VAL A 225 13.65 -2.29 -8.71
N PRO A 226 12.48 -2.93 -8.69
CA PRO A 226 12.33 -4.28 -9.23
C PRO A 226 12.69 -4.30 -10.72
N ILE A 227 13.61 -5.20 -11.10
CA ILE A 227 14.06 -5.37 -12.48
C ILE A 227 12.97 -6.11 -13.26
N ASN A 228 12.36 -5.44 -14.23
CA ASN A 228 11.32 -5.99 -15.11
C ASN A 228 10.09 -6.59 -14.39
N ASP A 229 9.92 -6.37 -13.09
CA ASP A 229 8.74 -6.76 -12.33
C ASP A 229 7.89 -5.53 -12.05
N TYR A 230 6.78 -5.41 -12.80
CA TYR A 230 5.79 -4.36 -12.62
C TYR A 230 4.43 -4.91 -12.18
N LYS A 231 4.32 -6.24 -12.01
CA LYS A 231 3.06 -6.93 -11.69
C LYS A 231 2.93 -7.19 -10.20
N THR A 232 4.03 -7.48 -9.51
CA THR A 232 4.02 -7.76 -8.08
C THR A 232 3.45 -6.62 -7.22
N PRO A 233 3.71 -5.31 -7.50
CA PRO A 233 3.05 -4.23 -6.77
C PRO A 233 1.53 -4.36 -6.81
N PHE A 234 0.96 -4.55 -8.00
CA PHE A 234 -0.49 -4.64 -8.17
C PHE A 234 -1.08 -5.93 -7.60
N TYR A 235 -0.32 -7.03 -7.61
CA TYR A 235 -0.71 -8.27 -6.93
C TYR A 235 -0.89 -8.05 -5.42
N LEU A 236 0.10 -7.42 -4.76
CA LEU A 236 0.02 -7.10 -3.33
C LEU A 236 -1.09 -6.09 -3.05
N LEU A 237 -1.16 -5.00 -3.82
CA LEU A 237 -2.14 -3.95 -3.62
C LEU A 237 -3.58 -4.42 -3.87
N LYS A 238 -3.78 -5.42 -4.74
CA LYS A 238 -5.09 -6.09 -4.88
C LYS A 238 -5.51 -6.79 -3.58
N LYS A 239 -4.58 -7.33 -2.81
CA LYS A 239 -4.86 -7.93 -1.49
C LYS A 239 -5.24 -6.87 -0.46
N SER A 240 -4.55 -5.71 -0.44
CA SER A 240 -4.92 -4.63 0.48
C SER A 240 -6.29 -4.04 0.17
N ARG A 241 -6.66 -3.86 -1.10
CA ARG A 241 -7.98 -3.33 -1.49
C ARG A 241 -9.18 -4.15 -1.00
N ILE A 242 -9.03 -5.47 -0.90
CA ILE A 242 -10.08 -6.36 -0.40
C ILE A 242 -9.97 -6.64 1.11
N SER A 243 -8.95 -6.09 1.78
CA SER A 243 -8.79 -6.26 3.22
C SER A 243 -9.73 -5.34 3.97
N PRO A 244 -10.55 -5.86 4.90
CA PRO A 244 -11.40 -5.03 5.76
C PRO A 244 -10.62 -4.30 6.86
N THR A 245 -9.31 -4.58 6.98
CA THR A 245 -8.43 -4.06 8.05
C THR A 245 -7.23 -3.36 7.46
N CYS A 246 -6.62 -2.47 8.23
CA CYS A 246 -5.44 -1.72 7.82
C CYS A 246 -4.30 -2.66 7.37
N THR A 247 -3.63 -2.30 6.27
CA THR A 247 -2.47 -3.05 5.79
C THR A 247 -1.19 -2.47 6.36
N VAL A 248 -0.36 -3.29 7.00
CA VAL A 248 0.97 -2.86 7.46
C VAL A 248 2.00 -3.13 6.38
N VAL A 249 2.76 -2.11 5.99
CA VAL A 249 3.80 -2.21 4.97
C VAL A 249 5.13 -1.79 5.59
N HIS A 250 6.14 -2.64 5.47
CA HIS A 250 7.47 -2.30 5.95
C HIS A 250 8.55 -2.74 4.97
N CYS A 251 9.66 -2.00 4.98
CA CYS A 251 10.94 -2.39 4.41
C CYS A 251 11.97 -2.19 5.52
N SER A 252 13.24 -1.88 5.22
CA SER A 252 14.18 -1.62 6.31
C SER A 252 13.84 -0.35 7.10
N ALA A 253 13.79 0.81 6.46
CA ALA A 253 13.44 2.09 7.09
C ALA A 253 11.94 2.44 7.05
N GLY A 254 11.15 1.72 6.25
CA GLY A 254 9.73 2.03 6.06
C GLY A 254 9.45 3.30 5.26
N ILE A 255 10.37 3.71 4.38
CA ILE A 255 10.25 4.95 3.58
C ILE A 255 10.50 4.74 2.08
N GLY A 256 11.53 3.98 1.68
CA GLY A 256 11.87 3.73 0.27
C GLY A 256 10.87 2.79 -0.39
N ARG A 257 11.15 1.48 -0.40
CA ARG A 257 10.27 0.43 -0.98
C ARG A 257 8.82 0.53 -0.49
N SER A 258 8.60 0.71 0.81
CA SER A 258 7.25 0.89 1.39
C SER A 258 6.54 2.14 0.88
N GLY A 259 7.25 3.27 0.82
CA GLY A 259 6.69 4.52 0.30
C GLY A 259 6.35 4.40 -1.18
N THR A 260 7.22 3.76 -1.97
CA THR A 260 6.99 3.51 -3.40
C THR A 260 5.76 2.64 -3.64
N LEU A 261 5.61 1.51 -2.92
CA LEU A 261 4.46 0.63 -3.09
C LEU A 261 3.14 1.36 -2.79
N VAL A 262 3.08 2.10 -1.69
CA VAL A 262 1.85 2.83 -1.31
C VAL A 262 1.62 4.08 -2.17
N ALA A 263 2.68 4.71 -2.69
CA ALA A 263 2.56 5.80 -3.66
C ALA A 263 1.98 5.30 -5.00
N ILE A 264 2.36 4.10 -5.47
CA ILE A 264 1.73 3.46 -6.63
C ILE A 264 0.23 3.30 -6.41
N GLU A 265 -0.19 2.84 -5.23
CA GLU A 265 -1.62 2.69 -4.92
C GLU A 265 -2.35 4.02 -4.90
N LEU A 266 -1.77 5.03 -4.24
CA LEU A 266 -2.37 6.35 -4.16
C LEU A 266 -2.56 6.97 -5.55
N CYS A 267 -1.56 6.83 -6.43
CA CYS A 267 -1.63 7.31 -7.81
C CYS A 267 -2.64 6.51 -8.65
N LEU A 268 -2.66 5.18 -8.50
CA LEU A 268 -3.63 4.34 -9.21
C LEU A 268 -5.06 4.69 -8.79
N MET A 269 -5.32 4.79 -7.49
CA MET A 269 -6.65 5.12 -6.98
C MET A 269 -7.09 6.53 -7.36
N GLN A 270 -6.16 7.48 -7.52
CA GLN A 270 -6.45 8.81 -8.07
C GLN A 270 -6.96 8.73 -9.52
N LEU A 271 -6.35 7.87 -10.35
CA LEU A 271 -6.80 7.61 -11.72
C LEU A 271 -8.14 6.87 -11.76
N VAL A 272 -8.32 5.87 -10.89
CA VAL A 272 -9.57 5.09 -10.76
C VAL A 272 -10.74 5.98 -10.32
N ALA A 273 -10.49 6.93 -9.42
CA ALA A 273 -11.47 7.95 -9.03
C ALA A 273 -11.78 8.97 -10.15
N GLY A 274 -11.15 8.82 -11.32
CA GLY A 274 -11.37 9.67 -12.49
C GLY A 274 -10.83 11.09 -12.32
N ASN A 275 -9.85 11.27 -11.43
CA ASN A 275 -9.18 12.54 -11.19
C ASN A 275 -7.90 12.65 -12.02
N GLU A 276 -7.45 13.88 -12.22
CA GLU A 276 -6.12 14.12 -12.78
C GLU A 276 -5.04 13.66 -11.79
N LEU A 277 -3.97 13.09 -12.32
CA LEU A 277 -2.85 12.58 -11.54
C LEU A 277 -1.62 13.46 -11.72
N VAL A 278 -1.20 14.07 -10.61
CA VAL A 278 0.11 14.71 -10.47
C VAL A 278 0.92 13.89 -9.46
N VAL A 279 1.86 13.07 -9.94
CA VAL A 279 2.61 12.12 -9.09
C VAL A 279 3.42 12.85 -8.02
N SER A 280 3.98 14.01 -8.32
CA SER A 280 4.72 14.83 -7.36
C SER A 280 3.87 15.19 -6.14
N ASP A 281 2.59 15.49 -6.36
CA ASP A 281 1.67 15.90 -5.30
C ASP A 281 1.28 14.70 -4.43
N MET A 282 1.10 13.53 -5.04
CA MET A 282 0.85 12.28 -4.31
C MET A 282 2.04 11.89 -3.44
N VAL A 283 3.27 12.02 -3.95
CA VAL A 283 4.48 11.74 -3.15
C VAL A 283 4.71 12.81 -2.08
N ALA A 284 4.44 14.08 -2.38
CA ALA A 284 4.49 15.15 -1.38
C ALA A 284 3.47 14.91 -0.25
N TYR A 285 2.25 14.49 -0.59
CA TYR A 285 1.23 14.07 0.38
C TYR A 285 1.73 12.90 1.24
N MET A 286 2.26 11.84 0.61
CA MET A 286 2.86 10.71 1.33
C MET A 286 3.90 11.18 2.32
N ARG A 287 4.77 12.12 1.96
CA ARG A 287 5.82 12.68 2.84
C ARG A 287 5.30 13.53 3.98
N GLN A 288 4.08 14.04 3.90
CA GLN A 288 3.38 14.68 5.03
C GLN A 288 2.81 13.66 6.02
N LYS A 289 2.62 12.40 5.60
CA LYS A 289 2.10 11.31 6.44
C LYS A 289 3.21 10.39 6.96
N ARG A 290 4.16 10.01 6.11
CA ARG A 290 5.38 9.28 6.43
C ARG A 290 6.55 10.04 5.83
N ALA A 291 7.33 10.72 6.68
CA ALA A 291 8.44 11.54 6.22
C ALA A 291 9.41 10.76 5.33
N GLN A 292 9.97 11.45 4.35
CA GLN A 292 11.00 10.91 3.44
C GLN A 292 10.55 9.72 2.57
N SER A 293 9.25 9.40 2.51
CA SER A 293 8.73 8.39 1.58
C SER A 293 9.18 8.63 0.14
N VAL A 294 9.51 7.52 -0.55
CA VAL A 294 10.19 7.47 -1.85
C VAL A 294 11.59 8.09 -1.75
N GLN A 295 12.62 7.23 -1.70
CA GLN A 295 13.96 7.63 -1.25
C GLN A 295 14.95 7.91 -2.38
N THR A 296 14.68 7.41 -3.59
CA THR A 296 15.55 7.61 -4.76
C THR A 296 14.75 8.05 -5.99
N LYS A 297 15.45 8.65 -6.96
CA LYS A 297 14.84 9.08 -8.22
C LYS A 297 14.33 7.88 -9.03
N GLU A 298 15.04 6.75 -8.98
CA GLU A 298 14.65 5.49 -9.64
C GLU A 298 13.33 4.99 -9.05
N GLN A 299 13.18 5.00 -7.72
CA GLN A 299 11.93 4.65 -7.05
C GLN A 299 10.77 5.58 -7.45
N TYR A 300 11.04 6.87 -7.63
CA TYR A 300 10.05 7.83 -8.11
C TYR A 300 9.63 7.52 -9.56
N LEU A 301 10.59 7.30 -10.45
CA LEU A 301 10.34 6.93 -11.85
C LEU A 301 9.63 5.56 -11.98
N TYR A 302 9.91 4.62 -11.07
CA TYR A 302 9.25 3.32 -11.04
C TYR A 302 7.74 3.44 -10.80
N ILE A 303 7.26 4.47 -10.08
CA ILE A 303 5.83 4.74 -9.93
C ILE A 303 5.18 4.96 -11.31
N PHE A 304 5.80 5.79 -12.16
CA PHE A 304 5.33 6.02 -13.52
C PHE A 304 5.39 4.74 -14.35
N ARG A 305 6.52 4.04 -14.32
CA ARG A 305 6.72 2.80 -15.10
C ARG A 305 5.68 1.73 -14.73
N ALA A 306 5.38 1.57 -13.44
CA ALA A 306 4.38 0.62 -12.96
C ALA A 306 2.96 0.98 -13.44
N LEU A 307 2.56 2.26 -13.37
CA LEU A 307 1.24 2.70 -13.85
C LEU A 307 1.08 2.58 -15.38
N LEU A 308 2.15 2.80 -16.14
CA LEU A 308 2.16 2.52 -17.58
C LEU A 308 2.01 1.02 -17.86
N ASP A 309 2.64 0.16 -17.05
CA ASP A 309 2.46 -1.30 -17.16
C ASP A 309 1.03 -1.73 -16.84
N PHE A 310 0.41 -1.09 -15.84
CA PHE A 310 -1.01 -1.28 -15.52
C PHE A 310 -1.89 -0.92 -16.73
N ALA A 311 -1.63 0.20 -17.40
CA ALA A 311 -2.39 0.61 -18.58
C ALA A 311 -2.31 -0.42 -19.72
N VAL A 312 -1.13 -1.03 -19.92
CA VAL A 312 -0.92 -2.08 -20.93
C VAL A 312 -1.57 -3.39 -20.52
N SER A 313 -1.35 -3.82 -19.27
CA SER A 313 -1.86 -5.09 -18.73
C SER A 313 -3.38 -5.15 -18.65
N ASN A 314 -4.05 -4.00 -18.57
CA ASN A 314 -5.52 -3.89 -18.59
C ASN A 314 -6.06 -3.47 -19.97
N HIS A 315 -5.26 -3.59 -21.04
CA HIS A 315 -5.67 -3.31 -22.41
C HIS A 315 -6.21 -1.89 -22.67
N ILE A 316 -5.91 -0.93 -21.79
CA ILE A 316 -6.31 0.49 -21.96
C ILE A 316 -5.46 1.15 -23.05
N ILE A 317 -4.19 0.75 -23.13
CA ILE A 317 -3.17 1.28 -24.05
C ILE A 317 -2.38 0.12 -24.66
N CYS A 318 -2.07 0.19 -25.95
CA CYS A 318 -1.14 -0.76 -26.58
C CYS A 318 0.30 -0.55 -26.10
N ALA A 319 1.06 -1.63 -25.87
CA ALA A 319 2.45 -1.57 -25.40
C ALA A 319 3.34 -0.57 -26.17
N ARG A 320 3.24 -0.55 -27.52
CA ARG A 320 3.98 0.39 -28.39
C ARG A 320 3.84 1.87 -28.02
N LYS A 321 2.74 2.26 -27.36
CA LYS A 321 2.47 3.65 -26.97
C LYS A 321 3.22 4.07 -25.72
N ILE A 322 3.77 3.14 -24.94
CA ILE A 322 4.57 3.45 -23.75
C ILE A 322 6.08 3.32 -24.02
N ASN A 323 6.49 2.71 -25.13
CA ASN A 323 7.90 2.52 -25.51
C ASN A 323 8.76 3.78 -25.38
N PRO A 324 8.32 4.99 -25.80
CA PRO A 324 9.15 6.18 -25.65
C PRO A 324 9.54 6.46 -24.20
N PHE A 325 8.63 6.24 -23.23
CA PHE A 325 8.97 6.34 -21.81
C PHE A 325 9.84 5.18 -21.34
N VAL A 326 9.53 3.95 -21.75
CA VAL A 326 10.25 2.74 -21.33
C VAL A 326 11.73 2.81 -21.71
N GLU A 327 12.05 3.21 -22.94
CA GLU A 327 13.42 3.33 -23.45
C GLU A 327 14.23 4.35 -22.63
N ARG A 328 13.65 5.55 -22.38
CA ARG A 328 14.27 6.59 -21.55
C ARG A 328 14.43 6.14 -20.10
N TYR A 329 13.47 5.40 -19.56
CA TYR A 329 13.52 4.86 -18.20
C TYR A 329 14.63 3.81 -18.02
N GLN A 330 14.82 2.93 -19.01
CA GLN A 330 15.84 1.87 -18.99
C GLN A 330 17.26 2.45 -18.96
N GLN A 331 17.51 3.53 -19.70
CA GLN A 331 18.80 4.22 -19.72
C GLN A 331 19.21 4.77 -18.34
N ILE A 332 18.24 5.16 -17.51
CA ILE A 332 18.49 5.76 -16.19
C ILE A 332 18.63 4.71 -15.09
N CYS A 333 17.86 3.64 -15.16
CA CYS A 333 17.84 2.62 -14.11
C CYS A 333 18.91 1.53 -14.31
N HIS A 334 19.81 1.69 -15.30
CA HIS A 334 20.98 0.84 -15.59
C HIS A 334 20.66 -0.66 -15.49
N PHE A 335 19.62 -1.12 -16.18
CA PHE A 335 19.26 -2.54 -16.19
C PHE A 335 20.25 -3.43 -16.97
N ASP A 336 21.21 -2.82 -17.67
CA ASP A 336 22.29 -3.48 -18.39
C ASP A 336 23.63 -3.14 -17.71
N GLU A 337 23.96 -3.86 -16.62
CA GLU A 337 25.33 -4.08 -16.11
C GLU A 337 25.31 -4.95 -14.83
N THR A 338 24.84 -6.21 -14.96
CA THR A 338 25.28 -7.33 -14.09
C THR A 338 25.11 -8.65 -14.80
#